data_AF-A0A6I8UQB1-F1
#
_entry.id   AF-A0A6I8UQB1-F1
#
_cell.length_a   1.000
_cell.length_b   1.000
_cell.length_c   1.000
_cell.angle_alpha   90.00
_cell.angle_beta   90.00
_cell.angle_gamma   90.00
#
_symmetry.space_group_name_H-M   'P 1'
#
loop_
_entity.id
_entity.type
_entity.pdbx_description
1 polymer ?
#
loop_
_entity_poly.entity_id
_entity_poly.type
_entity_poly.pdbx_seq_one_letter_code
_entity_poly.pdbx_strand_id
1 'polypeptide(L)'
;MVNDCCLSSVDDVEKKLILAKQSLIVLNDNIRRFVGRVPKELRIEKYKHADEAKKSDHNERSFKDKRRMFDSNYADGRFSVDESETRSPRINSRVIRELPSRKEVVEAQGTDSESIARNRRMFGSLLGTLQKFCQEESRLKIKEDKKAEIEKKLERQELQERAMLRKERETLFLNKKRKQFEIRALEYKMARLKDFKSWESSITYQKHQIRTKTKPHLFFRPQTHTARTEKLLLECKNYVECFIQSRREELHAELRDLERINYIKMHEDNEIDESIYEEQYDEMGSEFT
;
A
#
# COMPACT_ATOMS: atom_id res chain seq x y z
N MET A 1 47.16 20.27 4.39
CA MET A 1 45.81 20.72 4.00
C MET A 1 44.94 20.63 5.23
N VAL A 2 44.76 21.75 5.93
CA VAL A 2 43.90 21.80 7.10
C VAL A 2 42.49 21.80 6.55
N ASN A 3 41.77 20.69 6.71
CA ASN A 3 40.35 20.66 6.39
C ASN A 3 39.67 21.62 7.36
N ASP A 4 39.40 22.83 6.89
CA ASP A 4 38.45 23.76 7.49
C ASP A 4 37.07 23.09 7.42
N CYS A 5 36.83 22.14 8.32
CA CYS A 5 35.50 21.65 8.63
C CYS A 5 34.85 22.78 9.44
N CYS A 6 34.38 23.79 8.70
CA CYS A 6 33.59 24.88 9.27
C CYS A 6 32.38 24.22 9.93
N LEU A 7 32.38 24.20 11.27
CA LEU A 7 31.24 23.75 12.05
C LEU A 7 30.04 24.56 11.55
N SER A 8 29.01 23.85 11.08
CA SER A 8 27.72 24.48 10.80
C SER A 8 27.32 25.24 12.06
N SER A 9 27.13 26.56 11.95
CA SER A 9 26.73 27.37 13.08
C SER A 9 25.43 26.82 13.66
N VAL A 10 25.18 27.08 14.94
CA VAL A 10 23.89 26.76 15.58
C VAL A 10 22.73 27.28 14.70
N ASP A 11 22.91 28.47 14.13
CA ASP A 11 21.93 29.12 13.26
C ASP A 11 21.75 28.38 11.92
N ASP A 12 22.80 27.77 11.39
CA ASP A 12 22.73 26.99 10.15
C ASP A 12 21.97 25.68 10.36
N VAL A 13 22.23 25.02 11.49
CA VAL A 13 21.51 23.80 11.88
C VAL A 13 20.05 24.14 12.16
N GLU A 14 19.77 25.28 12.77
CA GLU A 14 18.42 25.79 13.00
C GLU A 14 17.65 26.01 11.70
N LYS A 15 18.26 26.71 10.73
CA LYS A 15 17.66 26.90 9.40
C LYS A 15 17.36 25.57 8.71
N LYS A 16 18.32 24.63 8.73
CA LYS A 16 18.13 23.29 8.16
C LYS A 16 17.00 22.54 8.84
N LEU A 17 16.91 22.62 10.17
CA LEU A 17 15.85 21.99 10.95
C LEU A 17 14.47 22.55 10.60
N ILE A 18 14.36 23.87 10.46
CA ILE A 18 13.11 24.55 10.07
C ILE A 18 12.68 24.09 8.67
N LEU A 19 13.61 24.10 7.70
CA LEU A 19 13.34 23.64 6.33
C LEU A 19 12.90 22.17 6.29
N ALA A 20 13.57 21.30 7.05
CA ALA A 20 13.20 19.88 7.15
C ALA A 20 11.80 19.71 7.74
N LYS A 21 11.45 20.47 8.78
CA LYS A 21 10.10 20.49 9.38
C LYS A 21 9.04 20.97 8.39
N GLN A 22 9.30 22.04 7.64
CA GLN A 22 8.40 22.53 6.60
C GLN A 22 8.20 21.50 5.47
N SER A 23 9.27 20.88 5.00
CA SER A 23 9.21 19.82 4.00
C SER A 23 8.38 18.62 4.48
N LEU A 24 8.51 18.22 5.76
CA LEU A 24 7.70 17.15 6.34
C LEU A 24 6.21 17.51 6.41
N ILE A 25 5.85 18.78 6.62
CA ILE A 25 4.44 19.23 6.59
C ILE A 25 3.86 18.99 5.20
N VAL A 26 4.53 19.47 4.14
CA VAL A 26 4.11 19.29 2.74
C VAL A 26 3.99 17.80 2.40
N LEU A 27 4.94 16.98 2.84
CA LEU A 27 4.90 15.54 2.63
C LEU A 27 3.72 14.87 3.33
N ASN A 28 3.41 15.28 4.56
CA ASN A 28 2.22 14.78 5.26
C ASN A 28 0.92 15.16 4.55
N ASP A 29 0.84 16.36 3.97
CA ASP A 29 -0.32 16.79 3.19
C ASP A 29 -0.46 15.97 1.90
N ASN A 30 0.66 15.66 1.23
CA ASN A 30 0.67 14.74 0.09
C ASN A 30 0.16 13.35 0.48
N ILE A 31 0.62 12.81 1.62
CA ILE A 31 0.13 11.52 2.14
C ILE A 31 -1.37 11.59 2.47
N ARG A 32 -1.86 12.66 3.09
CA ARG A 32 -3.29 12.83 3.39
C ARG A 32 -4.14 12.84 2.12
N ARG A 33 -3.70 13.56 1.09
CA ARG A 33 -4.35 13.61 -0.23
C ARG A 33 -4.38 12.23 -0.87
N PHE A 34 -3.25 11.51 -0.86
CA PHE A 34 -3.11 10.18 -1.44
C PHE A 34 -3.99 9.12 -0.73
N VAL A 35 -4.03 9.13 0.60
CA VAL A 35 -4.79 8.16 1.41
C VAL A 35 -6.29 8.53 1.52
N GLY A 36 -6.73 9.65 0.91
CA GLY A 36 -8.13 10.07 0.91
C GLY A 36 -8.65 10.58 2.27
N ARG A 37 -7.76 10.87 3.22
CA ARG A 37 -8.11 11.51 4.50
C ARG A 37 -8.01 13.02 4.37
N VAL A 38 -8.92 13.61 3.60
CA VAL A 38 -9.03 15.06 3.47
C VAL A 38 -9.46 15.65 4.84
N PRO A 39 -8.79 16.68 5.37
CA PRO A 39 -9.26 17.44 6.52
C PRO A 39 -10.70 17.94 6.29
N LYS A 40 -11.56 17.84 7.31
CA LYS A 40 -12.99 18.21 7.22
C LYS A 40 -13.21 19.65 6.72
N GLU A 41 -12.25 20.55 6.86
CA GLU A 41 -12.40 21.95 6.43
C GLU A 41 -12.54 22.14 4.90
N LEU A 42 -12.08 21.21 4.05
CA LEU A 42 -12.14 21.36 2.59
C LEU A 42 -13.29 20.60 1.91
N ARG A 43 -14.17 19.96 2.68
CA ARG A 43 -15.24 19.09 2.13
C ARG A 43 -16.53 19.85 1.77
N ILE A 44 -16.62 21.15 2.05
CA ILE A 44 -17.92 21.88 2.03
C ILE A 44 -18.23 22.61 0.71
N GLU A 45 -17.29 22.80 -0.22
CA GLU A 45 -17.54 23.71 -1.36
C GLU A 45 -17.83 23.09 -2.73
N LYS A 46 -17.82 21.76 -2.90
CA LYS A 46 -18.01 21.15 -4.24
C LYS A 46 -19.38 20.52 -4.54
N TYR A 47 -20.35 20.59 -3.63
CA TYR A 47 -21.69 20.05 -3.88
C TYR A 47 -22.80 21.01 -3.44
N LYS A 48 -22.80 22.25 -3.96
CA LYS A 48 -23.91 23.19 -3.83
C LYS A 48 -24.40 23.77 -5.17
N HIS A 49 -24.38 22.96 -6.22
CA HIS A 49 -25.08 23.27 -7.47
C HIS A 49 -25.68 22.00 -8.08
N ALA A 50 -26.72 21.46 -7.43
CA ALA A 50 -27.67 20.54 -8.06
C ALA A 50 -28.90 20.33 -7.16
N ASP A 51 -29.55 21.40 -6.69
CA ASP A 51 -30.84 21.28 -6.00
C ASP A 51 -31.82 22.33 -6.54
N GLU A 52 -32.30 22.11 -7.77
CA GLU A 52 -33.67 22.51 -8.17
C GLU A 52 -34.11 21.61 -9.34
N ALA A 53 -34.74 20.47 -9.02
CA ALA A 53 -35.87 19.93 -9.78
C ALA A 53 -36.35 18.59 -9.21
N LYS A 54 -37.67 18.54 -8.96
CA LYS A 54 -38.55 17.36 -8.79
C LYS A 54 -38.71 16.82 -7.36
N LYS A 55 -39.73 17.40 -6.72
CA LYS A 55 -40.63 16.69 -5.80
C LYS A 55 -41.27 15.49 -6.53
N SER A 56 -41.14 14.29 -5.97
CA SER A 56 -42.19 13.27 -6.03
C SER A 56 -42.04 12.31 -4.85
N ASP A 57 -43.13 12.17 -4.09
CA ASP A 57 -43.35 11.20 -3.03
C ASP A 57 -42.90 9.79 -3.39
N HIS A 58 -42.17 9.12 -2.49
CA HIS A 58 -42.70 7.95 -1.77
C HIS A 58 -41.67 7.30 -0.83
N ASN A 59 -42.12 7.19 0.43
CA ASN A 59 -41.99 6.04 1.32
C ASN A 59 -40.60 5.68 1.89
N GLU A 60 -40.44 6.02 3.17
CA GLU A 60 -39.46 5.43 4.06
C GLU A 60 -39.55 3.90 4.06
N ARG A 61 -38.40 3.22 4.00
CA ARG A 61 -38.16 2.01 4.80
C ARG A 61 -36.67 1.69 4.89
N SER A 62 -36.19 1.80 6.12
CA SER A 62 -34.94 1.32 6.68
C SER A 62 -34.54 -0.08 6.18
N PHE A 63 -33.39 -0.18 5.52
CA PHE A 63 -32.69 -1.45 5.32
C PHE A 63 -31.93 -1.81 6.60
N LYS A 64 -32.50 -2.74 7.38
CA LYS A 64 -31.79 -3.46 8.44
C LYS A 64 -31.30 -4.79 7.89
N ASP A 65 -30.01 -5.02 8.09
CA ASP A 65 -29.33 -6.31 8.00
C ASP A 65 -30.15 -7.48 8.55
N LYS A 66 -30.38 -8.50 7.71
CA LYS A 66 -30.66 -9.86 8.17
C LYS A 66 -29.99 -10.87 7.25
N ARG A 67 -28.91 -11.45 7.78
CA ARG A 67 -28.30 -12.73 7.35
C ARG A 67 -29.42 -13.76 7.18
N ARG A 68 -29.50 -14.41 6.03
CA ARG A 68 -30.34 -15.60 5.82
C ARG A 68 -29.43 -16.82 5.75
N MET A 69 -29.59 -17.69 6.75
CA MET A 69 -29.09 -19.05 6.75
C MET A 69 -29.87 -19.86 5.70
N PHE A 70 -29.13 -20.64 4.94
CA PHE A 70 -29.60 -21.63 4.00
C PHE A 70 -30.08 -22.86 4.78
N ASP A 71 -31.37 -23.16 4.72
CA ASP A 71 -31.88 -24.49 5.04
C ASP A 71 -33.16 -24.73 4.24
N SER A 72 -33.12 -25.64 3.28
CA SER A 72 -34.25 -26.04 2.46
C SER A 72 -34.35 -27.56 2.46
N ASN A 73 -34.85 -28.08 3.57
CA ASN A 73 -35.57 -29.34 3.61
C ASN A 73 -36.88 -29.19 2.81
N TYR A 74 -37.00 -29.92 1.70
CA TYR A 74 -38.29 -30.16 1.06
C TYR A 74 -38.44 -31.66 0.80
N ALA A 75 -39.14 -32.32 1.73
CA ALA A 75 -39.79 -33.61 1.51
C ALA A 75 -41.19 -33.31 0.98
N ASP A 76 -41.49 -33.74 -0.25
CA ASP A 76 -42.82 -33.61 -0.84
C ASP A 76 -43.46 -34.99 -1.08
N GLY A 77 -44.54 -35.22 -0.33
CA GLY A 77 -45.83 -35.57 -0.92
C GLY A 77 -45.99 -36.89 -1.64
N ARG A 78 -46.12 -37.99 -0.88
CA ARG A 78 -46.81 -39.20 -1.33
C ARG A 78 -48.29 -38.88 -1.62
N PHE A 79 -48.77 -39.20 -2.83
CA PHE A 79 -50.19 -39.47 -3.06
C PHE A 79 -50.52 -40.90 -2.63
N SER A 80 -51.45 -41.02 -1.67
CA SER A 80 -52.12 -42.25 -1.25
C SER A 80 -53.40 -42.45 -2.06
N VAL A 81 -53.55 -43.60 -2.71
CA VAL A 81 -54.84 -44.07 -3.25
C VAL A 81 -55.14 -45.43 -2.62
N ASP A 82 -56.35 -45.52 -2.08
CA ASP A 82 -56.90 -46.57 -1.24
C ASP A 82 -57.17 -47.89 -2.01
N GLU A 83 -57.09 -49.00 -1.26
CA GLU A 83 -57.29 -50.38 -1.69
C GLU A 83 -58.78 -50.73 -1.70
N SER A 84 -59.26 -51.36 -2.78
CA SER A 84 -59.98 -52.65 -2.76
C SER A 84 -60.80 -52.86 -4.04
N GLU A 85 -60.40 -53.83 -4.87
CA GLU A 85 -61.30 -54.82 -5.47
C GLU A 85 -60.50 -55.81 -6.33
N THR A 86 -60.61 -57.06 -5.91
CA THR A 86 -60.22 -58.31 -6.57
C THR A 86 -60.09 -58.24 -8.10
N ARG A 87 -58.84 -58.29 -8.59
CA ARG A 87 -58.57 -58.66 -9.98
C ARG A 87 -57.56 -59.80 -10.03
N SER A 88 -58.08 -60.95 -10.47
CA SER A 88 -57.40 -62.18 -10.93
C SER A 88 -55.95 -61.97 -11.42
N PRO A 89 -55.03 -62.92 -11.21
CA PRO A 89 -53.64 -62.80 -11.68
C PRO A 89 -53.61 -62.59 -13.19
N ARG A 90 -53.46 -61.33 -13.62
CA ARG A 90 -53.21 -60.96 -15.01
C ARG A 90 -51.77 -61.39 -15.31
N ILE A 91 -51.64 -62.55 -15.92
CA ILE A 91 -50.45 -62.93 -16.67
C ILE A 91 -50.26 -61.83 -17.72
N ASN A 92 -49.35 -60.89 -17.45
CA ASN A 92 -48.91 -59.91 -18.44
C ASN A 92 -48.05 -60.68 -19.45
N SER A 93 -48.68 -61.29 -20.45
CA SER A 93 -47.97 -61.77 -21.62
C SER A 93 -47.30 -60.55 -22.25
N ARG A 94 -45.99 -60.42 -22.02
CA ARG A 94 -45.18 -59.44 -22.75
C ARG A 94 -45.05 -59.96 -24.16
N VAL A 95 -46.04 -59.63 -24.99
CA VAL A 95 -45.91 -59.73 -26.45
C VAL A 95 -44.83 -58.72 -26.81
N ILE A 96 -43.59 -59.20 -26.91
CA ILE A 96 -42.53 -58.47 -27.60
C ILE A 96 -42.98 -58.47 -29.06
N ARG A 97 -43.73 -57.44 -29.47
CA ARG A 97 -43.76 -57.11 -30.89
C ARG A 97 -42.35 -56.70 -31.22
N GLU A 98 -41.64 -57.52 -31.97
CA GLU A 98 -40.34 -57.15 -32.50
C GLU A 98 -40.53 -55.79 -33.18
N LEU A 99 -39.88 -54.76 -32.64
CA LEU A 99 -39.92 -53.44 -33.25
C LEU A 99 -39.35 -53.64 -34.65
N PRO A 100 -40.08 -53.25 -35.71
CA PRO A 100 -39.61 -53.45 -37.07
C PRO A 100 -38.20 -52.86 -37.19
N SER A 101 -37.33 -53.60 -37.86
CA SER A 101 -35.94 -53.19 -38.03
C SER A 101 -35.91 -51.82 -38.69
N ARG A 102 -34.91 -50.99 -38.36
CA ARG A 102 -34.73 -49.66 -38.98
C ARG A 102 -34.84 -49.70 -40.51
N LYS A 103 -34.47 -50.83 -41.12
CA LYS A 103 -34.60 -51.08 -42.56
C LYS A 103 -36.07 -51.26 -42.99
N GLU A 104 -36.85 -52.06 -42.28
CA GLU A 104 -38.26 -52.32 -42.57
C GLU A 104 -39.12 -51.06 -42.43
N VAL A 105 -38.83 -50.20 -41.44
CA VAL A 105 -39.56 -48.92 -41.26
C VAL A 105 -39.27 -47.95 -42.42
N VAL A 106 -38.03 -47.92 -42.90
CA VAL A 106 -37.62 -47.05 -44.02
C VAL A 106 -38.19 -47.56 -45.34
N GLU A 107 -38.19 -48.87 -45.56
CA GLU A 107 -38.78 -49.50 -46.74
C GLU A 107 -40.31 -49.29 -46.79
N ALA A 108 -41.01 -49.34 -45.65
CA ALA A 108 -42.44 -49.07 -45.56
C ALA A 108 -42.82 -47.59 -45.79
N GLN A 109 -41.90 -46.64 -45.63
CA GLN A 109 -42.12 -45.20 -45.83
C GLN A 109 -41.72 -44.70 -47.23
N GLY A 110 -41.04 -45.53 -48.04
CA GLY A 110 -40.42 -45.12 -49.31
C GLY A 110 -41.30 -45.25 -50.55
N THR A 111 -42.60 -45.54 -50.42
CA THR A 111 -43.49 -45.81 -51.57
C THR A 111 -44.30 -44.60 -52.02
N ASP A 112 -44.57 -43.64 -51.13
CA ASP A 112 -45.38 -42.45 -51.45
C ASP A 112 -44.50 -41.25 -51.82
N SER A 113 -44.65 -40.76 -53.05
CA SER A 113 -43.91 -39.61 -53.59
C SER A 113 -44.11 -38.31 -52.80
N GLU A 114 -45.28 -38.09 -52.20
CA GLU A 114 -45.54 -36.91 -51.36
C GLU A 114 -44.79 -36.99 -50.04
N SER A 115 -44.81 -38.16 -49.39
CA SER A 115 -44.02 -38.42 -48.18
C SER A 115 -42.51 -38.28 -48.42
N ILE A 116 -41.99 -38.72 -49.57
CA ILE A 116 -40.58 -38.54 -49.95
C ILE A 116 -40.26 -37.06 -50.14
N ALA A 117 -41.12 -36.32 -50.85
CA ALA A 117 -40.93 -34.88 -51.04
C ALA A 117 -40.98 -34.12 -49.72
N ARG A 118 -41.89 -34.49 -48.81
CA ARG A 118 -42.00 -33.95 -47.45
C ARG A 118 -40.76 -34.30 -46.61
N ASN A 119 -40.35 -35.56 -46.58
CA ASN A 119 -39.17 -35.99 -45.84
C ASN A 119 -37.91 -35.29 -46.35
N ARG A 120 -37.75 -35.15 -47.68
CA ARG A 120 -36.66 -34.35 -48.28
C ARG A 120 -36.68 -32.90 -47.82
N ARG A 121 -37.86 -32.26 -47.78
CA ARG A 121 -38.01 -30.89 -47.24
C ARG A 121 -37.69 -30.83 -45.73
N MET A 122 -38.15 -31.80 -44.95
CA MET A 122 -37.92 -31.88 -43.50
C MET A 122 -36.43 -32.08 -43.18
N PHE A 123 -35.76 -33.01 -43.86
CA PHE A 123 -34.32 -33.23 -43.74
C PHE A 123 -33.51 -32.01 -44.20
N GLY A 124 -33.90 -31.36 -45.29
CA GLY A 124 -33.27 -30.11 -45.76
C GLY A 124 -33.41 -28.98 -44.75
N SER A 125 -34.59 -28.81 -44.15
CA SER A 125 -34.82 -27.84 -43.08
C SER A 125 -33.96 -28.15 -41.85
N LEU A 126 -33.89 -29.41 -41.42
CA LEU A 126 -33.11 -29.82 -40.26
C LEU A 126 -31.61 -29.64 -40.49
N LEU A 127 -31.10 -30.04 -41.66
CA LEU A 127 -29.70 -29.87 -42.04
C LEU A 127 -29.34 -28.37 -42.12
N GLY A 128 -30.23 -27.54 -42.67
CA GLY A 128 -30.08 -26.09 -42.68
C GLY A 128 -30.03 -25.48 -41.29
N THR A 129 -30.88 -25.92 -40.35
CA THR A 129 -30.81 -25.46 -38.95
C THR A 129 -29.54 -25.91 -38.24
N LEU A 130 -29.06 -27.14 -38.50
CA LEU A 130 -27.82 -27.64 -37.91
C LEU A 130 -26.61 -26.85 -38.40
N GLN A 131 -26.54 -26.59 -39.71
CA GLN A 131 -25.49 -25.74 -40.29
C GLN A 131 -25.52 -24.32 -39.70
N LYS A 132 -26.72 -23.77 -39.48
CA LYS A 132 -26.90 -22.47 -38.82
C LYS A 132 -26.42 -22.50 -37.36
N PHE A 133 -26.73 -23.54 -36.59
CA PHE A 133 -26.23 -23.70 -35.22
C PHE A 133 -24.70 -23.78 -35.16
N CYS A 134 -24.05 -24.53 -36.06
CA CYS A 134 -22.59 -24.59 -36.12
C CYS A 134 -21.94 -23.24 -36.46
N GLN A 135 -22.54 -22.47 -37.38
CA GLN A 135 -22.09 -21.12 -37.71
C GLN A 135 -22.31 -20.13 -36.56
N GLU A 136 -23.46 -20.23 -35.87
CA GLU A 136 -23.78 -19.40 -34.72
C GLU A 136 -22.86 -19.70 -33.54
N GLU A 137 -22.60 -20.97 -33.24
CA GLU A 137 -21.65 -21.40 -32.21
C GLU A 137 -20.24 -20.86 -32.49
N SER A 138 -19.77 -20.96 -33.74
CA SER A 138 -18.46 -20.42 -34.14
C SER A 138 -18.38 -18.90 -33.97
N ARG A 139 -19.46 -18.19 -34.33
CA ARG A 139 -19.54 -16.73 -34.17
C ARG A 139 -19.64 -16.31 -32.70
N LEU A 140 -20.32 -17.11 -31.87
CA LEU A 140 -20.43 -16.87 -30.43
C LEU A 140 -19.08 -17.10 -29.74
N LYS A 141 -18.38 -18.19 -30.05
CA LYS A 141 -17.02 -18.45 -29.55
C LYS A 141 -16.06 -17.29 -29.83
N ILE A 142 -16.04 -16.78 -31.07
CA ILE A 142 -15.21 -15.61 -31.43
C ILE A 142 -15.56 -14.36 -30.61
N LYS A 143 -16.82 -14.14 -30.26
CA LYS A 143 -17.26 -13.01 -29.43
C LYS A 143 -16.88 -13.21 -27.96
N GLU A 144 -17.03 -14.42 -27.45
CA GLU A 144 -16.64 -14.82 -26.10
C GLU A 144 -15.12 -14.70 -25.93
N ASP A 145 -14.32 -15.22 -26.87
CA ASP A 145 -12.87 -15.11 -26.86
C ASP A 145 -12.40 -13.65 -26.88
N LYS A 146 -13.04 -12.81 -27.71
CA LYS A 146 -12.75 -11.36 -27.73
C LYS A 146 -13.11 -10.68 -26.43
N LYS A 147 -14.24 -11.04 -25.82
CA LYS A 147 -14.66 -10.50 -24.53
C LYS A 147 -13.68 -10.93 -23.43
N ALA A 148 -13.28 -12.19 -23.40
CA ALA A 148 -12.31 -12.74 -22.47
C ALA A 148 -10.93 -12.06 -22.62
N GLU A 149 -10.48 -11.79 -23.84
CA GLU A 149 -9.22 -11.06 -24.06
C GLU A 149 -9.31 -9.60 -23.59
N ILE A 150 -10.44 -8.93 -23.81
CA ILE A 150 -10.67 -7.58 -23.31
C ILE A 150 -10.70 -7.57 -21.78
N GLU A 151 -11.43 -8.49 -21.16
CA GLU A 151 -11.53 -8.63 -19.70
C GLU A 151 -10.16 -8.92 -19.07
N LYS A 152 -9.41 -9.86 -19.65
CA LYS A 152 -8.04 -10.17 -19.22
C LYS A 152 -7.09 -8.97 -19.36
N LYS A 153 -7.27 -8.12 -20.38
CA LYS A 153 -6.49 -6.88 -20.53
C LYS A 153 -6.89 -5.84 -19.49
N LEU A 154 -8.18 -5.71 -19.21
CA LEU A 154 -8.70 -4.78 -18.21
C LEU A 154 -8.21 -5.15 -16.81
N GLU A 155 -8.28 -6.44 -16.45
CA GLU A 155 -7.77 -6.96 -15.18
C GLU A 155 -6.27 -6.73 -15.02
N ARG A 156 -5.48 -7.00 -16.08
CA ARG A 156 -4.03 -6.70 -16.09
C ARG A 156 -3.75 -5.22 -15.85
N GLN A 157 -4.52 -4.34 -16.47
CA GLN A 157 -4.36 -2.90 -16.28
C GLN A 157 -4.72 -2.48 -14.85
N GLU A 158 -5.84 -2.96 -14.31
CA GLU A 158 -6.25 -2.67 -12.93
C GLU A 158 -5.22 -3.15 -11.91
N LEU A 159 -4.64 -4.35 -12.12
CA LEU A 159 -3.60 -4.89 -11.26
C LEU A 159 -2.33 -4.02 -11.30
N GLN A 160 -1.93 -3.56 -12.49
CA GLN A 160 -0.78 -2.66 -12.66
C GLN A 160 -1.02 -1.31 -11.98
N GLU A 161 -2.18 -0.69 -12.18
CA GLU A 161 -2.54 0.58 -11.53
C GLU A 161 -2.55 0.43 -10.00
N ARG A 162 -3.12 -0.67 -9.49
CA ARG A 162 -3.14 -0.96 -8.05
C ARG A 162 -1.73 -1.18 -7.49
N ALA A 163 -0.85 -1.87 -8.22
CA ALA A 163 0.55 -2.07 -7.82
C ALA A 163 1.33 -0.75 -7.81
N MET A 164 1.13 0.11 -8.82
CA MET A 164 1.76 1.43 -8.89
C MET A 164 1.31 2.33 -7.73
N LEU A 165 0.01 2.38 -7.45
CA LEU A 165 -0.52 3.14 -6.31
C LEU A 165 0.01 2.61 -4.96
N ARG A 166 0.20 1.31 -4.84
CA ARG A 166 0.80 0.71 -3.63
C ARG A 166 2.25 1.19 -3.45
N LYS A 167 3.07 1.10 -4.50
CA LYS A 167 4.46 1.58 -4.48
C LYS A 167 4.56 3.08 -4.20
N GLU A 168 3.72 3.90 -4.82
CA GLU A 168 3.67 5.34 -4.54
C GLU A 168 3.30 5.64 -3.09
N ARG A 169 2.35 4.88 -2.52
CA ARG A 169 2.00 5.00 -1.10
C ARG A 169 3.21 4.68 -0.21
N GLU A 170 3.85 3.55 -0.43
CA GLU A 170 4.98 3.08 0.36
C GLU A 170 6.16 4.04 0.30
N THR A 171 6.53 4.50 -0.90
CA THR A 171 7.57 5.51 -1.08
C THR A 171 7.27 6.81 -0.34
N LEU A 172 6.01 7.27 -0.29
CA LEU A 172 5.64 8.44 0.51
C LEU A 172 5.82 8.20 2.02
N PHE A 173 5.48 7.02 2.54
CA PHE A 173 5.68 6.68 3.94
C PHE A 173 7.16 6.49 4.30
N LEU A 174 7.96 5.89 3.41
CA LEU A 174 9.40 5.76 3.57
C LEU A 174 10.07 7.13 3.60
N ASN A 175 9.70 8.02 2.67
CA ASN A 175 10.15 9.41 2.67
C ASN A 175 9.77 10.13 3.96
N LYS A 176 8.57 9.87 4.52
CA LYS A 176 8.15 10.45 5.79
C LYS A 176 9.03 9.97 6.94
N LYS A 177 9.30 8.66 7.02
CA LYS A 177 10.18 8.07 8.03
C LYS A 177 11.59 8.68 7.94
N ARG A 178 12.14 8.77 6.72
CA ARG A 178 13.44 9.40 6.44
C ARG A 178 13.48 10.85 6.91
N LYS A 179 12.48 11.66 6.56
CA LYS A 179 12.39 13.06 7.01
C LYS A 179 12.25 13.22 8.52
N GLN A 180 11.46 12.37 9.18
CA GLN A 180 11.35 12.37 10.63
C GLN A 180 12.67 12.00 11.32
N PHE A 181 13.44 11.11 10.73
CA PHE A 181 14.75 10.73 11.25
C PHE A 181 15.78 11.87 11.05
N GLU A 182 15.80 12.47 9.86
CA GLU A 182 16.61 13.65 9.55
C GLU A 182 16.35 14.78 10.55
N ILE A 183 15.08 15.08 10.84
CA ILE A 183 14.69 16.08 11.85
C ILE A 183 15.25 15.73 13.23
N ARG A 184 15.08 14.49 13.69
CA ARG A 184 15.59 14.05 15.01
C ARG A 184 17.10 14.18 15.11
N ALA A 185 17.83 13.84 14.05
CA ALA A 185 19.27 14.00 14.00
C ALA A 185 19.71 15.46 14.03
N LEU A 186 19.01 16.34 13.29
CA LEU A 186 19.25 17.78 13.32
C LEU A 186 18.94 18.39 14.70
N GLU A 187 17.86 17.96 15.36
CA GLU A 187 17.50 18.38 16.72
C GLU A 187 18.59 17.99 17.73
N TYR A 188 19.08 16.75 17.66
CA TYR A 188 20.18 16.30 18.50
C TYR A 188 21.45 17.12 18.25
N LYS A 189 21.85 17.28 16.98
CA LYS A 189 23.03 18.08 16.59
C LYS A 189 22.91 19.53 17.09
N MET A 190 21.73 20.13 16.96
CA MET A 190 21.45 21.48 17.45
C MET A 190 21.58 21.58 18.97
N ALA A 191 20.97 20.63 19.70
CA ALA A 191 21.05 20.58 21.16
C ALA A 191 22.50 20.47 21.63
N ARG A 192 23.27 19.58 21.00
CA ARG A 192 24.67 19.36 21.37
C ARG A 192 25.56 20.60 21.13
N LEU A 193 25.34 21.30 20.02
CA LEU A 193 26.03 22.57 19.74
C LEU A 193 25.65 23.67 20.73
N LYS A 194 24.37 23.76 21.13
CA LYS A 194 23.89 24.71 22.14
C LYS A 194 24.52 24.43 23.51
N ASP A 195 24.57 23.17 23.93
CA ASP A 195 25.22 22.74 25.16
C ASP A 195 26.69 23.15 25.16
N PHE A 196 27.42 22.85 24.07
CA PHE A 196 28.82 23.24 23.93
C PHE A 196 29.02 24.76 23.99
N LYS A 197 28.17 25.55 23.31
CA LYS A 197 28.24 27.02 23.35
C LYS A 197 28.03 27.58 24.75
N SER A 198 27.08 27.01 25.50
CA SER A 198 26.83 27.39 26.90
C SER A 198 28.03 27.04 27.80
N TRP A 199 28.59 25.85 27.61
CA TRP A 199 29.78 25.39 28.32
C TRP A 199 30.99 26.27 28.00
N GLU A 200 31.27 26.52 26.72
CA GLU A 200 32.38 27.36 26.26
C GLU A 200 32.26 28.77 26.85
N SER A 201 31.05 29.33 26.89
CA SER A 201 30.80 30.64 27.51
C SER A 201 31.15 30.65 29.01
N SER A 202 30.78 29.59 29.75
CA SER A 202 31.09 29.47 31.18
C SER A 202 32.59 29.29 31.47
N ILE A 203 33.31 28.55 30.62
CA ILE A 203 34.75 28.33 30.76
C ILE A 203 35.57 29.52 30.28
N THR A 204 35.09 30.27 29.28
CA THR A 204 35.81 31.42 28.71
C THR A 204 36.10 32.50 29.75
N TYR A 205 35.26 32.67 30.77
CA TYR A 205 35.52 33.60 31.86
C TYR A 205 36.80 33.26 32.66
N GLN A 206 37.15 31.97 32.78
CA GLN A 206 38.35 31.51 33.50
C GLN A 206 39.65 31.95 32.83
N LYS A 207 39.63 32.35 31.54
CA LYS A 207 40.81 32.89 30.82
C LYS A 207 41.39 34.14 31.48
N HIS A 208 40.58 34.87 32.23
CA HIS A 208 40.97 36.13 32.88
C HIS A 208 41.38 35.94 34.35
N GLN A 209 41.55 34.68 34.80
CA GLN A 209 41.87 34.33 36.18
C GLN A 209 43.11 33.45 36.25
N ILE A 210 43.83 33.54 37.37
CA ILE A 210 45.00 32.73 37.64
C ILE A 210 44.56 31.50 38.44
N ARG A 211 44.93 30.32 37.96
CA ARG A 211 44.68 29.01 38.58
C ARG A 211 45.79 28.66 39.57
N THR A 212 45.42 28.19 40.77
CA THR A 212 46.38 27.65 41.74
C THR A 212 46.86 26.25 41.38
N LYS A 213 48.08 25.89 41.83
CA LYS A 213 48.65 24.53 41.64
C LYS A 213 48.04 23.48 42.58
N THR A 214 47.45 23.92 43.69
CA THR A 214 46.82 23.05 44.71
C THR A 214 45.52 22.43 44.21
N LYS A 215 45.15 21.27 44.77
CA LYS A 215 43.84 20.63 44.57
C LYS A 215 43.02 20.79 45.85
N PRO A 216 41.79 21.32 45.81
CA PRO A 216 41.07 21.81 44.64
C PRO A 216 41.70 23.08 44.04
N HIS A 217 41.59 23.23 42.71
CA HIS A 217 42.09 24.41 42.02
C HIS A 217 41.23 25.62 42.35
N LEU A 218 41.86 26.70 42.76
CA LEU A 218 41.22 27.99 42.99
C LEU A 218 41.59 28.94 41.86
N PHE A 219 40.63 29.77 41.47
CA PHE A 219 40.85 30.81 40.49
C PHE A 219 40.73 32.17 41.17
N PHE A 220 41.71 33.03 40.96
CA PHE A 220 41.73 34.37 41.56
C PHE A 220 42.22 35.41 40.56
N ARG A 221 41.91 36.67 40.83
CA ARG A 221 42.40 37.82 40.07
C ARG A 221 43.08 38.80 41.02
N PRO A 222 44.38 39.09 40.85
CA PRO A 222 45.06 40.08 41.68
C PRO A 222 44.54 41.50 41.38
N GLN A 223 44.63 42.40 42.35
CA GLN A 223 44.21 43.80 42.18
C GLN A 223 45.07 44.55 41.15
N THR A 224 46.38 44.31 41.18
CA THR A 224 47.35 44.82 40.20
C THR A 224 48.23 43.69 39.73
N HIS A 225 48.46 43.59 38.43
CA HIS A 225 49.35 42.58 37.88
C HIS A 225 50.82 43.00 38.03
N THR A 226 51.64 42.07 38.53
CA THR A 226 53.11 42.11 38.42
C THR A 226 53.54 41.18 37.29
N ALA A 227 54.74 41.36 36.72
CA ALA A 227 55.30 40.50 35.68
C ALA A 227 55.20 38.98 35.99
N ARG A 228 55.33 38.58 37.26
CA ARG A 228 55.12 37.19 37.71
C ARG A 228 53.67 36.73 37.51
N THR A 229 52.71 37.54 37.90
CA THR A 229 51.27 37.22 37.78
C THR A 229 50.80 37.28 36.34
N GLU A 230 51.40 38.12 35.49
CA GLU A 230 51.11 38.15 34.05
C GLU A 230 51.54 36.85 33.37
N LYS A 231 52.73 36.34 33.71
CA LYS A 231 53.18 35.01 33.24
C LYS A 231 52.20 33.91 33.64
N LEU A 232 51.77 33.90 34.91
CA LEU A 232 50.79 32.92 35.40
C LEU A 232 49.42 33.06 34.71
N LEU A 233 48.97 34.28 34.44
CA LEU A 233 47.73 34.53 33.71
C LEU A 233 47.81 34.00 32.28
N LEU A 234 48.94 34.24 31.60
CA LEU A 234 49.18 33.73 30.25
C LEU A 234 49.19 32.19 30.21
N GLU A 235 49.87 31.55 31.16
CA GLU A 235 49.84 30.08 31.30
C GLU A 235 48.41 29.56 31.49
N CYS A 236 47.61 30.21 32.34
CA CYS A 236 46.22 29.84 32.57
C CYS A 236 45.35 30.04 31.33
N LYS A 237 45.52 31.16 30.63
CA LYS A 237 44.82 31.44 29.37
C LYS A 237 45.11 30.36 28.32
N ASN A 238 46.39 30.03 28.12
CA ASN A 238 46.81 28.99 27.18
C ASN A 238 46.22 27.62 27.57
N TYR A 239 46.24 27.28 28.86
CA TYR A 239 45.63 26.05 29.35
C TYR A 239 44.13 25.99 29.05
N VAL A 240 43.38 27.06 29.35
CA VAL A 240 41.94 27.14 29.09
C VAL A 240 41.65 27.06 27.59
N GLU A 241 42.46 27.70 26.75
CA GLU A 241 42.32 27.63 25.29
C GLU A 241 42.56 26.22 24.76
N CYS A 242 43.62 25.54 25.21
CA CYS A 242 43.85 24.13 24.87
C CYS A 242 42.70 23.23 25.36
N PHE A 243 42.16 23.50 26.55
CA PHE A 243 41.04 22.73 27.10
C PHE A 243 39.74 22.91 26.30
N ILE A 244 39.42 24.15 25.91
CA ILE A 244 38.30 24.45 25.03
C ILE A 244 38.48 23.76 23.67
N GLN A 245 39.68 23.84 23.11
CA GLN A 245 39.99 23.26 21.80
C GLN A 245 39.89 21.73 21.81
N SER A 246 40.45 21.05 22.82
CA SER A 246 40.33 19.60 22.98
C SER A 246 38.87 19.17 23.08
N ARG A 247 38.05 19.89 23.87
CA ARG A 247 36.61 19.58 23.97
C ARG A 247 35.86 19.84 22.66
N ARG A 248 36.27 20.84 21.87
CA ARG A 248 35.71 21.13 20.55
C ARG A 248 35.99 19.99 19.56
N GLU A 249 37.18 19.41 19.63
CA GLU A 249 37.58 18.25 18.82
C GLU A 249 36.80 16.98 19.19
N GLU A 250 36.58 16.75 20.50
CA GLU A 250 35.71 15.67 20.98
C GLU A 250 34.28 15.82 20.47
N LEU A 251 33.70 17.03 20.56
CA LEU A 251 32.39 17.33 19.99
C LEU A 251 32.35 17.05 18.49
N HIS A 252 33.41 17.41 17.77
CA HIS A 252 33.49 17.16 16.33
C HIS A 252 33.58 15.67 16.00
N ALA A 253 34.27 14.85 16.81
CA ALA A 253 34.23 13.40 16.69
C ALA A 253 32.83 12.85 16.94
N GLU A 254 32.19 13.26 18.04
CA GLU A 254 30.82 12.86 18.40
C GLU A 254 29.82 13.15 17.27
N LEU A 255 29.86 14.35 16.68
CA LEU A 255 28.98 14.74 15.57
C LEU A 255 29.21 13.92 14.29
N ARG A 256 30.46 13.57 13.98
CA ARG A 256 30.77 12.71 12.82
C ARG A 256 30.30 11.27 13.03
N ASP A 257 30.46 10.74 14.24
CA ASP A 257 29.99 9.40 14.56
C ASP A 257 28.45 9.33 14.48
N LEU A 258 27.77 10.38 14.92
CA LEU A 258 26.31 10.50 14.76
C LEU A 258 25.88 10.55 13.29
N GLU A 259 26.60 11.30 12.45
CA GLU A 259 26.33 11.33 11.01
C GLU A 259 26.53 9.95 10.36
N ARG A 260 27.56 9.20 10.79
CA ARG A 260 27.81 7.82 10.33
C ARG A 260 26.70 6.85 10.76
N ILE A 261 26.34 6.86 12.05
CA ILE A 261 25.27 6.00 12.59
C ILE A 261 23.94 6.30 11.91
N ASN A 262 23.66 7.58 11.67
CA ASN A 262 22.47 8.03 10.96
C ASN A 262 22.43 7.49 9.53
N TYR A 263 23.55 7.55 8.81
CA TYR A 263 23.66 6.97 7.46
C TYR A 263 23.37 5.47 7.46
N ILE A 264 24.01 4.70 8.34
CA ILE A 264 23.82 3.23 8.43
C ILE A 264 22.36 2.89 8.71
N LYS A 265 21.76 3.51 9.74
CA LYS A 265 20.39 3.25 10.14
C LYS A 265 19.37 3.59 9.04
N MET A 266 19.64 4.63 8.26
CA MET A 266 18.80 4.97 7.12
C MET A 266 18.89 3.93 6.00
N HIS A 267 20.05 3.32 5.77
CA HIS A 267 20.24 2.29 4.75
C HIS A 267 19.59 0.96 5.14
N GLU A 268 19.79 0.49 6.37
CA GLU A 268 19.15 -0.73 6.89
C GLU A 268 17.62 -0.65 6.81
N ASP A 269 17.05 0.50 7.17
CA ASP A 269 15.61 0.74 7.09
C ASP A 269 15.04 0.74 5.65
N ASN A 270 15.86 1.01 4.62
CA ASN A 270 15.42 0.93 3.22
C ASN A 270 15.59 -0.49 2.65
N GLU A 271 16.65 -1.22 3.02
CA GLU A 271 16.92 -2.58 2.53
C GLU A 271 15.87 -3.59 3.03
N ILE A 272 15.44 -3.45 4.29
CA ILE A 272 14.38 -4.31 4.87
C ILE A 272 13.05 -4.11 4.13
N ASP A 273 12.74 -2.87 3.71
CA ASP A 273 11.50 -2.58 2.98
C ASP A 273 11.57 -3.17 1.56
N GLU A 274 12.69 -3.00 0.82
CA GLU A 274 12.86 -3.59 -0.53
C GLU A 274 12.78 -5.12 -0.56
N SER A 275 13.36 -5.80 0.44
CA SER A 275 13.32 -7.28 0.53
C SER A 275 11.90 -7.86 0.69
N ILE A 276 10.98 -7.12 1.34
CA ILE A 276 9.58 -7.53 1.50
C ILE A 276 8.83 -7.52 0.15
N TYR A 277 9.28 -6.70 -0.81
CA TYR A 277 8.63 -6.59 -2.10
C TYR A 277 9.10 -7.66 -3.09
N GLU A 278 10.39 -8.02 -3.11
CA GLU A 278 10.88 -9.13 -3.96
C GLU A 278 10.13 -10.44 -3.66
N GLU A 279 9.90 -10.74 -2.38
CA GLU A 279 9.20 -11.95 -1.93
C GLU A 279 7.72 -12.00 -2.39
N GLN A 280 7.02 -10.85 -2.42
CA GLN A 280 5.61 -10.78 -2.90
C GLN A 280 5.46 -10.89 -4.41
N TYR A 281 6.48 -10.51 -5.19
CA TYR A 281 6.45 -10.65 -6.65
C TYR A 281 6.68 -12.10 -7.09
N ASP A 282 7.53 -12.82 -6.38
CA ASP A 282 7.80 -14.24 -6.64
C ASP A 282 6.60 -15.14 -6.32
N GLU A 283 5.86 -14.84 -5.25
CA GLU A 283 4.66 -15.59 -4.86
C GLU A 283 3.52 -15.44 -5.89
N MET A 284 3.36 -14.25 -6.47
CA MET A 284 2.35 -13.96 -7.52
C MET A 284 2.77 -14.44 -8.92
N GLY A 285 4.06 -14.70 -9.15
CA GLY A 285 4.58 -15.28 -10.40
C GLY A 285 4.52 -16.82 -10.43
N SER A 286 4.48 -17.45 -9.25
CA SER A 286 4.43 -18.91 -9.07
C SER A 286 3.03 -19.52 -9.31
N GLU A 287 1.95 -18.76 -9.13
CA GLU A 287 0.58 -19.24 -9.37
C GLU A 287 0.20 -19.32 -10.86
N PHE A 288 1.10 -18.99 -11.79
CA PHE A 288 0.81 -18.98 -13.23
C PHE A 288 1.87 -19.70 -14.09
N THR A 289 2.36 -20.85 -13.62
CA THR A 289 3.05 -21.86 -14.45
C THR A 289 2.35 -23.20 -14.39
#